data_AF-A0AA37S7G9-F1
#
_entry.id   AF-A0AA37S7G9-F1
#
_cell.length_a   1.000
_cell.length_b   1.000
_cell.length_c   1.000
_cell.angle_alpha   90.00
_cell.angle_beta   90.00
_cell.angle_gamma   90.00
#
_symmetry.space_group_name_H-M   'P 1'
#
loop_
_entity.id
_entity.type
_entity.pdbx_description
1 polymer ?
#
loop_
_entity_poly.entity_id
_entity_poly.type
_entity_poly.pdbx_seq_one_letter_code
_entity_poly.pdbx_strand_id
1 'polypeptide(L)'
;MVGWVDFRKSYLLRELYERVYESIDSRGALWINGLLKNVHAAAKLVVGLALRHRMNQEVIMEKTLDDFWNSYLSFAFNNESSPEYLFRGISNKNHNLVPSIGRGAEENTGGDIETVESDLISEFKRLSVPILRADETPKSEFEWLFLAQHYGLPTRLLDWSSNPLVALYFATEKDDDIDGGVYVIKQVVTDQYEIFDYKTADYTASHKKQPSSLFAIQPNQGKFIFVRPKYSDQRYLNQRSVFSCPSNPFNSINPKDLELLTFKASWKPEIRRRLKIMGISTSFIYPGLAGIASEVKSFVHDPITSGRLKVLTCRAALELPKF
;
A
#
# COMPACT_ATOMS: atom_id res chain seq x y z
N MET A 1 29.84 -19.97 -0.84
CA MET A 1 30.88 -20.16 -1.87
C MET A 1 30.14 -20.33 -3.19
N VAL A 2 30.12 -19.28 -4.01
CA VAL A 2 29.35 -19.23 -5.27
C VAL A 2 30.11 -20.04 -6.33
N GLY A 3 29.54 -21.15 -6.77
CA GLY A 3 30.13 -22.01 -7.79
C GLY A 3 29.75 -21.52 -9.19
N TRP A 4 30.72 -20.97 -9.91
CA TRP A 4 30.63 -20.73 -11.34
C TRP A 4 30.48 -22.06 -12.08
N VAL A 5 29.45 -22.21 -12.92
CA VAL A 5 29.32 -23.36 -13.83
C VAL A 5 30.00 -23.01 -15.15
N ASP A 6 31.02 -23.81 -15.44
CA ASP A 6 32.01 -23.69 -16.50
C ASP A 6 31.40 -23.81 -17.91
N PHE A 7 31.56 -22.77 -18.73
CA PHE A 7 31.07 -22.66 -20.12
C PHE A 7 31.80 -23.60 -21.10
N ARG A 8 32.81 -24.37 -20.65
CA ARG A 8 33.66 -25.23 -21.49
C ARG A 8 33.04 -26.57 -21.91
N LYS A 9 31.99 -27.06 -21.24
CA LYS A 9 31.40 -28.37 -21.57
C LYS A 9 30.55 -28.40 -22.85
N SER A 10 30.02 -27.26 -23.29
CA SER A 10 29.24 -27.18 -24.53
C SER A 10 30.11 -27.19 -25.80
N TYR A 11 31.34 -26.66 -25.72
CA TYR A 11 32.29 -26.64 -26.84
C TYR A 11 32.87 -28.02 -27.14
N LEU A 12 33.23 -28.79 -26.11
CA LEU A 12 33.75 -30.16 -26.26
C LEU A 12 32.74 -31.11 -26.91
N LEU A 13 31.44 -30.96 -26.62
CA LEU A 13 30.38 -31.74 -27.26
C LEU A 13 30.22 -31.41 -28.76
N ARG A 14 30.51 -30.17 -29.15
CA ARG A 14 30.42 -29.72 -30.55
C ARG A 14 31.62 -30.18 -31.38
N GLU A 15 32.83 -30.13 -30.82
CA GLU A 15 34.04 -30.68 -31.46
C GLU A 15 33.98 -32.20 -31.64
N LEU A 16 33.44 -32.93 -30.66
CA LEU A 16 33.21 -34.38 -30.78
C LEU A 16 32.16 -34.71 -31.84
N TYR A 17 31.15 -33.85 -32.01
CA TYR A 17 30.11 -34.03 -33.02
C TYR A 17 30.65 -33.82 -34.45
N GLU A 18 31.49 -32.81 -34.67
CA GLU A 18 32.05 -32.52 -35.99
C GLU A 18 33.13 -33.53 -36.41
N ARG A 19 34.02 -33.97 -35.49
CA ARG A 19 35.04 -34.99 -35.81
C ARG A 19 34.46 -36.36 -36.14
N VAL A 20 33.31 -36.73 -35.57
CA VAL A 20 32.63 -37.99 -35.89
C VAL A 20 31.92 -37.92 -37.23
N TYR A 21 31.51 -36.74 -37.68
CA TYR A 21 30.80 -36.55 -38.95
C TYR A 21 31.74 -36.63 -40.17
N GLU A 22 33.01 -36.23 -40.03
CA GLU A 22 34.00 -36.26 -41.11
C GLU A 22 34.58 -37.66 -41.40
N SER A 23 34.39 -38.66 -40.53
CA SER A 23 35.04 -39.98 -40.66
C SER A 23 34.14 -41.14 -41.11
N ILE A 24 32.92 -40.88 -41.61
CA ILE A 24 31.94 -41.94 -41.91
C ILE A 24 31.74 -42.09 -43.42
N ASP A 25 32.26 -43.18 -43.98
CA ASP A 25 31.96 -43.61 -45.35
C ASP A 25 30.48 -44.00 -45.48
N SER A 26 29.96 -43.77 -46.69
CA SER A 26 28.57 -43.82 -47.17
C SER A 26 27.72 -45.06 -46.81
N ARG A 27 28.29 -46.10 -46.20
CA ARG A 27 27.58 -47.30 -45.70
C ARG A 27 27.39 -47.37 -44.18
N GLY A 28 28.08 -46.54 -43.39
CA GLY A 28 27.90 -46.44 -41.93
C GLY A 28 26.82 -45.44 -41.48
N ALA A 29 26.39 -44.55 -42.38
CA ALA A 29 25.51 -43.42 -42.08
C ALA A 29 24.09 -43.82 -41.64
N LEU A 30 23.57 -44.98 -42.08
CA LEU A 30 22.21 -45.42 -41.74
C LEU A 30 22.11 -46.00 -40.32
N TRP A 31 23.15 -46.69 -39.84
CA TRP A 31 23.18 -47.28 -38.50
C TRP A 31 23.44 -46.22 -37.41
N ILE A 32 24.34 -45.28 -37.72
CA ILE A 32 24.70 -44.17 -36.82
C ILE A 32 23.53 -43.17 -36.68
N ASN A 33 22.74 -42.94 -37.74
CA ASN A 33 21.54 -42.10 -37.65
C ASN A 33 20.45 -42.68 -36.72
N GLY A 34 20.32 -44.01 -36.64
CA GLY A 34 19.40 -44.67 -35.71
C GLY A 34 19.84 -44.54 -34.26
N LEU A 35 21.15 -44.75 -34.00
CA LEU A 35 21.75 -44.59 -32.68
C LEU A 35 21.74 -43.13 -32.22
N LEU A 36 22.05 -42.18 -33.11
CA LEU A 36 21.98 -40.74 -32.83
C LEU A 36 20.55 -40.29 -32.53
N LYS A 37 19.53 -40.76 -33.26
CA LYS A 37 18.13 -40.43 -32.94
C LYS A 37 17.73 -40.93 -31.55
N ASN A 38 18.17 -42.11 -31.16
CA ASN A 38 17.90 -42.67 -29.83
C ASN A 38 18.65 -41.91 -28.72
N VAL A 39 19.91 -41.52 -28.96
CA VAL A 39 20.68 -40.68 -28.02
C VAL A 39 20.10 -39.28 -27.93
N HIS A 40 19.62 -38.69 -29.04
CA HIS A 40 18.97 -37.38 -29.05
C HIS A 40 17.60 -37.42 -28.38
N ALA A 41 16.84 -38.51 -28.54
CA ALA A 41 15.59 -38.74 -27.83
C ALA A 41 15.81 -38.95 -26.33
N ALA A 42 16.81 -39.74 -25.94
CA ALA A 42 17.19 -39.92 -24.54
C ALA A 42 17.74 -38.63 -23.92
N ALA A 43 18.55 -37.85 -24.64
CA ALA A 43 19.01 -36.54 -24.18
C ALA A 43 17.87 -35.54 -24.06
N LYS A 44 16.90 -35.50 -25.00
CA LYS A 44 15.69 -34.69 -24.87
C LYS A 44 14.79 -35.15 -23.71
N LEU A 45 14.74 -36.45 -23.42
CA LEU A 45 13.99 -36.98 -22.29
C LEU A 45 14.68 -36.65 -20.97
N VAL A 46 16.01 -36.77 -20.88
CA VAL A 46 16.80 -36.45 -19.67
C VAL A 46 16.85 -34.95 -19.44
N VAL A 47 17.02 -34.12 -20.49
CA VAL A 47 16.90 -32.66 -20.41
C VAL A 47 15.46 -32.27 -20.12
N GLY A 48 14.47 -32.94 -20.72
CA GLY A 48 13.06 -32.71 -20.46
C GLY A 48 12.64 -33.08 -19.03
N LEU A 49 13.18 -34.17 -18.48
CA LEU A 49 12.99 -34.62 -17.11
C LEU A 49 13.79 -33.75 -16.13
N ALA A 50 15.00 -33.32 -16.47
CA ALA A 50 15.77 -32.38 -15.67
C ALA A 50 15.13 -30.98 -15.66
N LEU A 51 14.57 -30.53 -16.78
CA LEU A 51 13.75 -29.31 -16.86
C LEU A 51 12.43 -29.49 -16.12
N ARG A 52 11.77 -30.66 -16.19
CA ARG A 52 10.57 -30.96 -15.39
C ARG A 52 10.87 -31.04 -13.89
N HIS A 53 12.02 -31.57 -13.51
CA HIS A 53 12.47 -31.64 -12.11
C HIS A 53 12.90 -30.26 -11.60
N ARG A 54 13.44 -29.41 -12.48
CA ARG A 54 13.78 -28.01 -12.20
C ARG A 54 12.57 -27.05 -12.25
N MET A 55 11.51 -27.40 -12.98
CA MET A 55 10.23 -26.69 -13.02
C MET A 55 9.26 -27.14 -11.91
N ASN A 56 9.37 -28.38 -11.42
CA ASN A 56 8.63 -28.88 -10.24
C ASN A 56 9.28 -28.50 -8.91
N GLN A 57 10.48 -27.89 -8.94
CA GLN A 57 10.88 -26.99 -7.87
C GLN A 57 10.44 -25.60 -8.32
N GLU A 58 9.25 -25.16 -7.86
CA GLU A 58 9.01 -23.74 -7.66
C GLU A 58 10.12 -23.25 -6.72
N VAL A 59 11.26 -22.87 -7.30
CA VAL A 59 12.14 -21.90 -6.66
C VAL A 59 11.27 -20.67 -6.59
N ILE A 60 10.60 -20.49 -5.46
CA ILE A 60 9.95 -19.24 -5.10
C ILE A 60 11.11 -18.24 -5.10
N MET A 61 11.35 -17.58 -6.24
CA MET A 61 12.26 -16.47 -6.29
C MET A 61 11.70 -15.46 -5.32
N GLU A 62 12.40 -15.31 -4.20
CA GLU A 62 12.00 -14.39 -3.16
C GLU A 62 11.92 -13.01 -3.80
N LYS A 63 10.70 -12.47 -3.91
CA LYS A 63 10.48 -11.15 -4.53
C LYS A 63 11.43 -10.15 -3.87
N THR A 64 12.22 -9.44 -4.68
CA THR A 64 13.10 -8.39 -4.18
C THR A 64 12.31 -7.10 -3.97
N LEU A 65 12.92 -6.13 -3.27
CA LEU A 65 12.36 -4.79 -3.16
C LEU A 65 12.13 -4.15 -4.54
N ASP A 66 13.07 -4.34 -5.46
CA ASP A 66 12.96 -3.76 -6.80
C ASP A 66 11.85 -4.43 -7.62
N ASP A 67 11.64 -5.74 -7.48
CA ASP A 67 10.52 -6.43 -8.11
C ASP A 67 9.18 -5.88 -7.61
N PHE A 68 9.04 -5.71 -6.28
CA PHE A 68 7.83 -5.12 -5.69
C PHE A 68 7.63 -3.68 -6.17
N TRP A 69 8.68 -2.85 -6.09
CA TRP A 69 8.63 -1.44 -6.48
C TRP A 69 8.23 -1.26 -7.94
N ASN A 70 8.88 -2.00 -8.84
CA ASN A 70 8.58 -1.95 -10.27
C ASN A 70 7.17 -2.47 -10.56
N SER A 71 6.77 -3.60 -9.97
CA SER A 71 5.42 -4.13 -10.15
C SER A 71 4.35 -3.16 -9.64
N TYR A 72 4.58 -2.49 -8.51
CA TYR A 72 3.64 -1.54 -7.92
C TYR A 72 3.50 -0.29 -8.80
N LEU A 73 4.62 0.27 -9.27
CA LEU A 73 4.60 1.42 -10.16
C LEU A 73 3.99 1.06 -11.53
N SER A 74 4.33 -0.09 -12.12
CA SER A 74 3.71 -0.54 -13.36
C SER A 74 2.20 -0.71 -13.21
N PHE A 75 1.72 -1.26 -12.09
CA PHE A 75 0.29 -1.31 -11.80
C PHE A 75 -0.33 0.09 -11.75
N ALA A 76 0.30 1.02 -11.03
CA ALA A 76 -0.17 2.40 -10.93
C ALA A 76 -0.25 3.10 -12.30
N PHE A 77 0.81 3.01 -13.11
CA PHE A 77 0.87 3.65 -14.43
C PHE A 77 -0.11 3.05 -15.43
N ASN A 78 -0.23 1.71 -15.47
CA ASN A 78 -1.15 1.05 -16.39
C ASN A 78 -2.62 1.36 -16.10
N ASN A 79 -2.91 1.81 -14.88
CA ASN A 79 -4.25 2.14 -14.42
C ASN A 79 -4.46 3.65 -14.19
N GLU A 80 -3.50 4.51 -14.57
CA GLU A 80 -3.54 5.96 -14.34
C GLU A 80 -4.77 6.62 -14.99
N SER A 81 -5.19 6.12 -16.16
CA SER A 81 -6.38 6.59 -16.88
C SER A 81 -7.71 6.15 -16.26
N SER A 82 -7.69 5.33 -15.21
CA SER A 82 -8.90 4.86 -14.50
C SER A 82 -9.02 5.60 -13.17
N PRO A 83 -9.79 6.70 -13.08
CA PRO A 83 -9.95 7.50 -11.85
C PRO A 83 -10.68 6.75 -10.71
N GLU A 84 -10.97 5.47 -10.90
CA GLU A 84 -11.72 4.59 -10.01
C GLU A 84 -10.81 3.80 -9.07
N TYR A 85 -9.50 3.75 -9.31
CA TYR A 85 -8.60 3.04 -8.39
C TYR A 85 -8.29 3.86 -7.14
N LEU A 86 -8.51 3.22 -6.00
CA LEU A 86 -8.26 3.77 -4.68
C LEU A 86 -7.27 2.89 -3.93
N PHE A 87 -6.39 3.55 -3.19
CA PHE A 87 -5.27 2.93 -2.49
C PHE A 87 -5.33 3.30 -1.01
N ARG A 88 -5.11 2.33 -0.13
CA ARG A 88 -4.98 2.59 1.32
C ARG A 88 -3.76 1.87 1.86
N GLY A 89 -2.82 2.65 2.38
CA GLY A 89 -1.65 2.12 3.05
C GLY A 89 -1.97 1.62 4.45
N ILE A 90 -1.45 0.44 4.80
CA ILE A 90 -1.45 -0.09 6.16
C ILE A 90 -0.01 -0.40 6.57
N SER A 91 0.40 0.12 7.72
CA SER A 91 1.72 -0.13 8.29
C SER A 91 1.90 -1.57 8.73
N ASN A 92 0.83 -2.25 9.08
CA ASN A 92 0.83 -3.64 9.52
C ASN A 92 -0.16 -4.44 8.66
N LYS A 93 0.32 -5.47 7.97
CA LYS A 93 -0.49 -6.32 7.07
C LYS A 93 -1.67 -7.02 7.75
N ASN A 94 -1.66 -7.12 9.08
CA ASN A 94 -2.74 -7.73 9.86
C ASN A 94 -3.84 -6.72 10.24
N HIS A 95 -3.70 -5.44 9.87
CA HIS A 95 -4.72 -4.43 10.15
C HIS A 95 -5.94 -4.60 9.26
N ASN A 96 -7.09 -4.86 9.90
CA ASN A 96 -8.39 -4.89 9.25
C ASN A 96 -8.86 -3.48 8.87
N LEU A 97 -9.73 -3.40 7.86
CA LEU A 97 -10.34 -2.15 7.40
C LEU A 97 -11.53 -1.76 8.27
N VAL A 98 -11.26 -1.53 9.56
CA VAL A 98 -12.23 -1.09 10.56
C VAL A 98 -11.96 0.40 10.89
N PRO A 99 -12.95 1.30 10.72
CA PRO A 99 -12.86 2.71 11.12
C PRO A 99 -12.40 2.93 12.56
N SER A 100 -11.85 4.11 12.86
CA SER A 100 -11.35 4.43 14.21
C SER A 100 -12.42 4.32 15.27
N ILE A 101 -13.66 4.73 14.96
CA ILE A 101 -14.77 4.65 15.90
C ILE A 101 -15.22 3.20 16.20
N GLY A 102 -14.97 2.25 15.29
CA GLY A 102 -15.33 0.84 15.47
C GLY A 102 -14.25 0.01 16.17
N ARG A 103 -13.00 0.51 16.24
CA ARG A 103 -11.89 -0.22 16.86
C ARG A 103 -12.02 -0.21 18.39
N GLY A 104 -12.25 -1.38 18.99
CA GLY A 104 -12.34 -1.55 20.46
C GLY A 104 -13.61 -0.97 21.08
N ALA A 105 -14.60 -0.60 20.26
CA ALA A 105 -15.83 0.05 20.72
C ALA A 105 -16.94 -0.94 21.11
N GLU A 106 -16.97 -2.16 20.58
CA GLU A 106 -18.00 -3.16 20.97
C GLU A 106 -18.00 -3.44 22.49
N GLU A 107 -16.85 -3.39 23.15
CA GLU A 107 -16.72 -3.62 24.60
C GLU A 107 -17.21 -2.44 25.46
N ASN A 108 -17.21 -1.21 24.92
CA ASN A 108 -17.42 0.02 25.71
C ASN A 108 -18.70 0.80 25.35
N THR A 109 -19.30 0.57 24.19
CA THR A 109 -20.46 1.36 23.71
C THR A 109 -21.79 0.62 23.84
N GLY A 110 -21.78 -0.65 24.24
CA GLY A 110 -22.99 -1.49 24.27
C GLY A 110 -23.66 -1.66 22.90
N GLY A 111 -22.96 -1.33 21.81
CA GLY A 111 -23.46 -1.39 20.44
C GLY A 111 -24.15 -0.12 19.93
N ASP A 112 -24.34 0.92 20.74
CA ASP A 112 -24.98 2.18 20.31
C ASP A 112 -23.97 3.23 19.82
N ILE A 113 -23.39 2.97 18.65
CA ILE A 113 -22.39 3.86 18.03
C ILE A 113 -23.00 5.13 17.45
N GLU A 114 -24.28 5.09 17.08
CA GLU A 114 -24.94 6.25 16.48
C GLU A 114 -25.04 7.38 17.51
N THR A 115 -25.42 7.03 18.74
CA THR A 115 -25.39 7.98 19.85
C THR A 115 -23.98 8.46 20.14
N VAL A 116 -22.99 7.56 20.20
CA VAL A 116 -21.59 7.95 20.48
C VAL A 116 -21.02 8.88 19.41
N GLU A 117 -21.19 8.56 18.14
CA GLU A 117 -20.70 9.43 17.04
C GLU A 117 -21.44 10.76 17.03
N SER A 118 -22.75 10.75 17.23
CA SER A 118 -23.57 11.96 17.32
C SER A 118 -23.11 12.87 18.45
N ASP A 119 -22.87 12.31 19.64
CA ASP A 119 -22.40 13.06 20.80
C ASP A 119 -20.99 13.64 20.56
N LEU A 120 -20.08 12.83 20.02
CA LEU A 120 -18.72 13.28 19.68
C LEU A 120 -18.74 14.42 18.65
N ILE A 121 -19.55 14.29 17.59
CA ILE A 121 -19.65 15.31 16.54
C ILE A 121 -20.36 16.56 17.06
N SER A 122 -21.40 16.42 17.86
CA SER A 122 -22.12 17.53 18.50
C SER A 122 -21.20 18.34 19.40
N GLU A 123 -20.41 17.66 20.23
CA GLU A 123 -19.46 18.30 21.13
C GLU A 123 -18.29 18.94 20.36
N PHE A 124 -17.79 18.27 19.32
CA PHE A 124 -16.78 18.83 18.43
C PHE A 124 -17.26 20.14 17.80
N LYS A 125 -18.48 20.16 17.23
CA LYS A 125 -19.10 21.38 16.69
C LYS A 125 -19.21 22.49 17.74
N ARG A 126 -19.71 22.16 18.93
CA ARG A 126 -19.91 23.11 20.03
C ARG A 126 -18.60 23.81 20.41
N LEU A 127 -17.49 23.07 20.41
CA LEU A 127 -16.16 23.58 20.79
C LEU A 127 -15.41 24.24 19.62
N SER A 128 -15.64 23.78 18.38
CA SER A 128 -14.90 24.26 17.21
C SER A 128 -15.52 25.51 16.57
N VAL A 129 -16.84 25.64 16.56
CA VAL A 129 -17.52 26.79 15.91
C VAL A 129 -16.99 28.15 16.38
N PRO A 130 -16.71 28.41 17.68
CA PRO A 130 -16.18 29.70 18.12
C PRO A 130 -14.77 30.04 17.62
N ILE A 131 -13.98 29.03 17.20
CA ILE A 131 -12.59 29.22 16.77
C ILE A 131 -12.42 29.16 15.24
N LEU A 132 -13.41 28.61 14.53
CA LEU A 132 -13.41 28.55 13.07
C LEU A 132 -13.73 29.91 12.46
N ARG A 133 -13.11 30.23 11.33
CA ARG A 133 -13.52 31.37 10.52
C ARG A 133 -14.84 31.06 9.80
N ALA A 134 -15.57 32.11 9.42
CA ALA A 134 -16.87 31.97 8.78
C ALA A 134 -16.78 31.23 7.42
N ASP A 135 -15.70 31.41 6.68
CA ASP A 135 -15.40 30.73 5.42
C ASP A 135 -14.87 29.30 5.60
N GLU A 136 -14.33 28.99 6.78
CA GLU A 136 -13.85 27.65 7.17
C GLU A 136 -14.96 26.79 7.80
N THR A 137 -16.12 27.36 8.11
CA THR A 137 -17.21 26.66 8.81
C THR A 137 -17.88 25.64 7.87
N PRO A 138 -17.87 24.33 8.20
CA PRO A 138 -18.54 23.31 7.42
C PRO A 138 -20.04 23.55 7.24
N LYS A 139 -20.54 23.29 6.03
CA LYS A 139 -21.94 23.52 5.63
C LYS A 139 -22.80 22.25 5.64
N SER A 140 -22.17 21.08 5.66
CA SER A 140 -22.86 19.79 5.70
C SER A 140 -22.31 18.89 6.81
N GLU A 141 -23.08 17.87 7.16
CA GLU A 141 -22.65 16.85 8.14
C GLU A 141 -21.40 16.08 7.68
N PHE A 142 -21.29 15.80 6.38
CA PHE A 142 -20.07 15.19 5.82
C PHE A 142 -18.85 16.11 5.95
N GLU A 143 -19.00 17.41 5.72
CA GLU A 143 -17.90 18.37 5.90
C GLU A 143 -17.46 18.43 7.36
N TRP A 144 -18.40 18.36 8.30
CA TRP A 144 -18.10 18.22 9.73
C TRP A 144 -17.36 16.93 10.04
N LEU A 145 -17.77 15.80 9.45
CA LEU A 145 -17.14 14.51 9.65
C LEU A 145 -15.71 14.48 9.08
N PHE A 146 -15.47 15.07 7.91
CA PHE A 146 -14.13 15.22 7.33
C PHE A 146 -13.24 16.06 8.24
N LEU A 147 -13.76 17.19 8.73
CA LEU A 147 -13.02 18.08 9.63
C LEU A 147 -12.66 17.37 10.94
N ALA A 148 -13.62 16.66 11.54
CA ALA A 148 -13.42 15.86 12.74
C ALA A 148 -12.33 14.79 12.55
N GLN A 149 -12.41 14.02 11.45
CA GLN A 149 -11.40 13.04 11.07
C GLN A 149 -10.01 13.67 10.87
N HIS A 150 -9.93 14.85 10.26
CA HIS A 150 -8.66 15.56 10.03
C HIS A 150 -7.94 15.90 11.34
N TYR A 151 -8.70 16.34 12.34
CA TYR A 151 -8.19 16.66 13.68
C TYR A 151 -8.11 15.44 14.62
N GLY A 152 -8.39 14.23 14.10
CA GLY A 152 -8.15 12.97 14.81
C GLY A 152 -9.29 12.52 15.73
N LEU A 153 -10.48 13.11 15.62
CA LEU A 153 -11.67 12.57 16.29
C LEU A 153 -11.97 11.18 15.70
N PRO A 154 -12.33 10.17 16.52
CA PRO A 154 -12.73 8.88 15.98
C PRO A 154 -14.04 9.03 15.18
N THR A 155 -14.03 8.59 13.92
CA THR A 155 -15.19 8.66 13.02
C THR A 155 -15.40 7.31 12.32
N ARG A 156 -16.56 7.16 11.65
CA ARG A 156 -16.81 6.02 10.75
C ARG A 156 -16.00 6.06 9.45
N LEU A 157 -15.25 7.13 9.16
CA LEU A 157 -14.50 7.25 7.92
C LEU A 157 -13.22 6.40 7.94
N LEU A 158 -12.86 5.89 6.77
CA LEU A 158 -11.54 5.35 6.48
C LEU A 158 -10.91 6.13 5.33
N ASP A 159 -9.64 6.46 5.50
CA ASP A 159 -8.85 7.24 4.55
C ASP A 159 -8.34 6.37 3.38
N TRP A 160 -8.62 6.80 2.18
CA TRP A 160 -8.08 6.27 0.94
C TRP A 160 -7.40 7.41 0.18
N SER A 161 -6.58 7.05 -0.78
CA SER A 161 -5.87 7.97 -1.66
C SER A 161 -6.09 7.53 -3.09
N SER A 162 -6.36 8.49 -3.99
CA SER A 162 -6.27 8.22 -5.42
C SER A 162 -4.82 8.27 -5.95
N ASN A 163 -3.86 8.63 -5.09
CA ASN A 163 -2.43 8.61 -5.38
C ASN A 163 -1.77 7.36 -4.73
N PRO A 164 -1.24 6.42 -5.55
CA PRO A 164 -0.60 5.21 -5.04
C PRO A 164 0.66 5.50 -4.20
N LEU A 165 1.45 6.52 -4.54
CA LEU A 165 2.67 6.86 -3.79
C LEU A 165 2.33 7.37 -2.38
N VAL A 166 1.24 8.12 -2.23
CA VAL A 166 0.73 8.56 -0.93
C VAL A 166 0.28 7.36 -0.10
N ALA A 167 -0.41 6.38 -0.70
CA ALA A 167 -0.80 5.17 0.02
C ALA A 167 0.43 4.37 0.46
N LEU A 168 1.46 4.26 -0.37
CA LEU A 168 2.71 3.60 -0.01
C LEU A 168 3.46 4.35 1.10
N TYR A 169 3.39 5.68 1.15
CA TYR A 169 3.89 6.46 2.28
C TYR A 169 3.21 6.02 3.59
N PHE A 170 1.88 5.97 3.64
CA PHE A 170 1.16 5.52 4.83
C PHE A 170 1.45 4.06 5.21
N ALA A 171 1.65 3.19 4.21
CA ALA A 171 2.03 1.80 4.45
C ALA A 171 3.41 1.63 5.09
N THR A 172 4.25 2.67 5.04
CA THR A 172 5.60 2.65 5.60
C THR A 172 5.78 3.63 6.75
N GLU A 173 4.73 4.34 7.19
CA GLU A 173 4.87 5.41 8.18
C GLU A 173 5.24 4.89 9.58
N LYS A 174 4.78 3.69 9.94
CA LYS A 174 4.87 3.11 11.30
C LYS A 174 5.20 1.61 11.24
N ASP A 175 5.33 1.01 12.42
CA ASP A 175 5.48 -0.45 12.65
C ASP A 175 6.65 -1.04 11.85
N ASP A 176 7.84 -0.43 11.92
CA ASP A 176 8.99 -0.76 11.05
C ASP A 176 9.50 -2.19 11.14
N ASP A 177 9.13 -2.90 12.20
CA ASP A 177 9.41 -4.30 12.45
C ASP A 177 8.34 -5.26 11.90
N ILE A 178 7.24 -4.73 11.36
CA ILE A 178 6.11 -5.50 10.82
C ILE A 178 5.95 -5.24 9.32
N ASP A 179 5.63 -6.29 8.58
CA ASP A 179 5.32 -6.20 7.14
C ASP A 179 4.14 -5.24 6.91
N GLY A 180 4.29 -4.36 5.93
CA GLY A 180 3.26 -3.42 5.51
C GLY A 180 2.45 -3.93 4.32
N GLY A 181 1.46 -3.15 3.91
CA GLY A 181 0.72 -3.43 2.69
C GLY A 181 -0.07 -2.24 2.17
N VAL A 182 -0.53 -2.37 0.92
CA VAL A 182 -1.41 -1.40 0.28
C VAL A 182 -2.65 -2.13 -0.19
N TYR A 183 -3.80 -1.76 0.36
CA TYR A 183 -5.08 -2.16 -0.20
C TYR A 183 -5.35 -1.40 -1.49
N VAL A 184 -5.88 -2.11 -2.48
CA VAL A 184 -6.27 -1.59 -3.78
C VAL A 184 -7.70 -2.01 -4.05
N ILE A 185 -8.53 -1.07 -4.50
CA ILE A 185 -9.90 -1.33 -4.89
C ILE A 185 -10.23 -0.44 -6.10
N LYS A 186 -11.05 -0.97 -7.01
CA LYS A 186 -11.68 -0.18 -8.07
C LYS A 186 -13.10 0.16 -7.65
N GLN A 187 -13.40 1.45 -7.45
CA GLN A 187 -14.72 1.88 -7.01
C GLN A 187 -15.11 3.28 -7.50
N VAL A 188 -16.40 3.49 -7.68
CA VAL A 188 -16.97 4.81 -8.00
C VAL A 188 -16.88 5.72 -6.79
N VAL A 189 -16.36 6.93 -7.01
CA VAL A 189 -16.25 7.99 -6.00
C VAL A 189 -17.14 9.15 -6.40
N THR A 190 -17.78 9.77 -5.42
CA THR A 190 -18.60 10.97 -5.60
C THR A 190 -18.12 12.09 -4.70
N ASP A 191 -18.20 13.32 -5.18
CA ASP A 191 -17.98 14.56 -4.42
C ASP A 191 -19.29 15.28 -4.07
N GLN A 192 -20.42 14.80 -4.61
CA GLN A 192 -21.76 15.34 -4.35
C GLN A 192 -22.36 14.67 -3.13
N TYR A 193 -21.78 14.89 -1.95
CA TYR A 193 -22.28 14.23 -0.75
C TYR A 193 -23.59 14.86 -0.21
N GLU A 194 -24.02 16.01 -0.74
CA GLU A 194 -25.34 16.57 -0.43
C GLU A 194 -26.49 15.66 -0.87
N ILE A 195 -26.26 14.74 -1.82
CA ILE A 195 -27.26 13.74 -2.25
C ILE A 195 -27.48 12.64 -1.20
N PHE A 196 -26.56 12.50 -0.23
CA PHE A 196 -26.61 11.47 0.82
C PHE A 196 -27.19 12.02 2.13
N ASP A 197 -27.99 13.09 2.08
CA ASP A 197 -28.66 13.63 3.27
C ASP A 197 -29.47 12.53 3.98
N TYR A 198 -29.21 12.37 5.29
CA TYR A 198 -29.88 11.42 6.19
C TYR A 198 -31.41 11.57 6.15
N LYS A 199 -31.92 12.73 5.74
CA LYS A 199 -33.37 12.95 5.54
C LYS A 199 -33.99 12.05 4.47
N THR A 200 -33.19 11.54 3.54
CA THR A 200 -33.63 10.67 2.44
C THR A 200 -33.38 9.18 2.71
N ALA A 201 -32.77 8.84 3.84
CA ALA A 201 -32.47 7.46 4.18
C ALA A 201 -33.74 6.67 4.53
N ASP A 202 -33.85 5.44 4.03
CA ASP A 202 -35.00 4.57 4.33
C ASP A 202 -34.82 3.97 5.73
N TYR A 203 -35.38 4.65 6.72
CA TYR A 203 -35.37 4.23 8.12
C TYR A 203 -36.34 3.06 8.34
N THR A 204 -35.89 2.05 9.10
CA THR A 204 -36.82 1.12 9.74
C THR A 204 -37.78 1.90 10.66
N ALA A 205 -39.00 1.39 10.89
CA ALA A 205 -40.05 2.12 11.64
C ALA A 205 -39.62 2.56 13.06
N SER A 206 -38.61 1.92 13.65
CA SER A 206 -37.97 2.33 14.92
C SER A 206 -37.12 3.60 14.79
N HIS A 207 -36.36 3.76 13.70
CA HIS A 207 -35.47 4.92 13.49
C HIS A 207 -36.22 6.18 13.05
N LYS A 208 -37.47 6.07 12.56
CA LYS A 208 -38.33 7.24 12.28
C LYS A 208 -38.71 8.02 13.54
N LYS A 209 -38.68 7.38 14.72
CA LYS A 209 -39.05 8.01 16.01
C LYS A 209 -37.88 8.72 16.70
N GLN A 210 -36.65 8.33 16.38
CA GLN A 210 -35.41 8.97 16.83
C GLN A 210 -34.40 8.87 15.67
N PRO A 211 -34.29 9.91 14.81
CA PRO A 211 -33.27 9.94 13.77
C PRO A 211 -31.91 10.21 14.43
N SER A 212 -31.34 9.20 15.10
CA SER A 212 -30.05 9.29 15.82
C SER A 212 -28.85 9.17 14.87
N SER A 213 -29.04 8.63 13.68
CA SER A 213 -27.95 8.43 12.73
C SER A 213 -27.83 9.62 11.77
N LEU A 214 -26.83 10.46 12.04
CA LEU A 214 -26.40 11.57 11.19
C LEU A 214 -25.96 11.14 9.77
N PHE A 215 -25.77 9.84 9.53
CA PHE A 215 -25.13 9.29 8.33
C PHE A 215 -25.74 7.96 7.86
N ALA A 216 -27.08 7.92 7.74
CA ALA A 216 -27.77 6.76 7.21
C ALA A 216 -27.53 6.59 5.70
N ILE A 217 -26.81 5.54 5.32
CA ILE A 217 -26.65 5.11 3.92
C ILE A 217 -27.91 4.36 3.51
N GLN A 218 -28.53 4.71 2.38
CA GLN A 218 -29.74 4.02 1.93
C GLN A 218 -29.44 2.54 1.61
N PRO A 219 -30.37 1.60 1.88
CA PRO A 219 -30.17 0.18 1.60
C PRO A 219 -29.81 -0.14 0.13
N ASN A 220 -30.30 0.67 -0.82
CA ASN A 220 -30.01 0.57 -2.25
C ASN A 220 -28.60 1.07 -2.63
N GLN A 221 -27.92 1.84 -1.77
CA GLN A 221 -26.56 2.37 -1.97
C GLN A 221 -25.48 1.39 -1.53
N GLY A 222 -25.85 0.30 -0.86
CA GLY A 222 -24.95 -0.76 -0.41
C GLY A 222 -24.47 -0.59 1.03
N LYS A 223 -23.43 -1.34 1.41
CA LYS A 223 -22.90 -1.37 2.79
C LYS A 223 -21.88 -0.27 3.09
N PHE A 224 -21.35 0.38 2.07
CA PHE A 224 -20.37 1.46 2.19
C PHE A 224 -20.36 2.28 0.90
N ILE A 225 -20.10 3.58 1.04
CA ILE A 225 -19.93 4.53 -0.06
C ILE A 225 -18.52 5.12 -0.05
N PHE A 226 -18.06 5.63 -1.19
CA PHE A 226 -16.79 6.34 -1.28
C PHE A 226 -17.04 7.79 -1.68
N VAL A 227 -16.57 8.72 -0.85
CA VAL A 227 -16.80 10.16 -0.98
C VAL A 227 -15.48 10.91 -1.02
N ARG A 228 -15.43 12.00 -1.79
CA ARG A 228 -14.29 12.91 -1.84
C ARG A 228 -14.63 14.18 -1.06
N PRO A 229 -13.74 14.67 -0.17
CA PRO A 229 -13.98 15.93 0.52
C PRO A 229 -13.88 17.11 -0.46
N LYS A 230 -14.50 18.23 -0.13
CA LYS A 230 -14.10 19.51 -0.72
C LYS A 230 -12.68 19.82 -0.26
N TYR A 231 -11.80 20.08 -1.21
CA TYR A 231 -10.38 20.32 -0.97
C TYR A 231 -10.11 21.74 -0.43
N SER A 232 -10.71 22.10 0.70
CA SER A 232 -10.42 23.35 1.40
C SER A 232 -9.09 23.31 2.16
N ASP A 233 -8.69 22.11 2.61
CA ASP A 233 -7.44 21.88 3.33
C ASP A 233 -6.34 21.34 2.42
N GLN A 234 -5.14 21.92 2.52
CA GLN A 234 -3.96 21.52 1.75
C GLN A 234 -3.56 20.05 2.00
N ARG A 235 -3.80 19.53 3.20
CA ARG A 235 -3.54 18.13 3.55
C ARG A 235 -4.37 17.19 2.70
N TYR A 236 -5.65 17.48 2.50
CA TYR A 236 -6.50 16.64 1.65
C TYR A 236 -6.04 16.66 0.19
N LEU A 237 -5.60 17.82 -0.30
CA LEU A 237 -5.05 17.96 -1.66
C LEU A 237 -3.78 17.13 -1.85
N ASN A 238 -2.81 17.29 -0.94
CA ASN A 238 -1.53 16.60 -1.02
C ASN A 238 -1.70 15.08 -0.90
N GLN A 239 -2.64 14.65 -0.05
CA GLN A 239 -2.95 13.24 0.13
C GLN A 239 -3.86 12.66 -0.97
N ARG A 240 -4.44 13.49 -1.84
CA ARG A 240 -5.48 13.09 -2.81
C ARG A 240 -6.58 12.26 -2.13
N SER A 241 -7.05 12.77 -1.00
CA SER A 241 -7.93 12.04 -0.07
C SER A 241 -9.25 11.62 -0.71
N VAL A 242 -9.65 10.39 -0.42
CA VAL A 242 -10.97 9.81 -0.63
C VAL A 242 -11.35 9.10 0.66
N PHE A 243 -12.60 9.11 1.06
CA PHE A 243 -13.04 8.44 2.27
C PHE A 243 -14.08 7.37 1.97
N SER A 244 -13.92 6.18 2.54
CA SER A 244 -15.03 5.24 2.59
C SER A 244 -15.85 5.47 3.85
N CYS A 245 -17.16 5.51 3.71
CA CYS A 245 -18.12 5.61 4.79
C CYS A 245 -18.96 4.32 4.81
N PRO A 246 -18.73 3.40 5.76
CA PRO A 246 -19.54 2.22 5.95
C PRO A 246 -20.84 2.54 6.71
N SER A 247 -21.90 1.80 6.40
CA SER A 247 -23.16 1.89 7.14
C SER A 247 -23.02 1.34 8.56
N ASN A 248 -22.17 0.32 8.74
CA ASN A 248 -21.80 -0.23 10.03
C ASN A 248 -20.27 -0.14 10.23
N PRO A 249 -19.78 0.71 11.15
CA PRO A 249 -18.34 0.92 11.36
C PRO A 249 -17.64 -0.17 12.18
N PHE A 250 -18.35 -1.16 12.74
CA PHE A 250 -17.72 -2.27 13.50
C PHE A 250 -17.17 -3.37 12.61
N ASN A 251 -17.79 -3.55 11.45
CA ASN A 251 -17.38 -4.58 10.51
C ASN A 251 -16.27 -4.09 9.60
N SER A 252 -15.27 -4.95 9.38
CA SER A 252 -14.24 -4.67 8.38
C SER A 252 -14.88 -4.52 7.00
N ILE A 253 -14.51 -3.47 6.28
CA ILE A 253 -14.88 -3.31 4.88
C ILE A 253 -14.15 -4.38 4.06
N ASN A 254 -14.90 -5.25 3.38
CA ASN A 254 -14.36 -6.32 2.54
C ASN A 254 -15.13 -6.47 1.20
N PRO A 255 -14.96 -5.52 0.26
CA PRO A 255 -15.49 -5.62 -1.09
C PRO A 255 -14.89 -6.82 -1.84
N LYS A 256 -15.63 -7.34 -2.83
CA LYS A 256 -15.18 -8.49 -3.64
C LYS A 256 -13.88 -8.21 -4.41
N ASP A 257 -13.71 -6.98 -4.88
CA ASP A 257 -12.57 -6.56 -5.72
C ASP A 257 -11.45 -5.89 -4.90
N LEU A 258 -11.40 -6.17 -3.59
CA LEU A 258 -10.35 -5.68 -2.71
C LEU A 258 -9.11 -6.57 -2.82
N GLU A 259 -7.98 -5.99 -3.21
CA GLU A 259 -6.68 -6.66 -3.22
C GLU A 259 -5.76 -6.06 -2.14
N LEU A 260 -4.92 -6.90 -1.51
CA LEU A 260 -3.88 -6.44 -0.58
C LEU A 260 -2.49 -6.78 -1.12
N LEU A 261 -1.74 -5.74 -1.46
CA LEU A 261 -0.35 -5.85 -1.91
C LEU A 261 0.59 -5.72 -0.70
N THR A 262 1.12 -6.83 -0.19
CA THR A 262 2.01 -6.83 0.98
C THR A 262 3.49 -6.70 0.61
N PHE A 263 4.29 -6.12 1.51
CA PHE A 263 5.74 -6.02 1.36
C PHE A 263 6.45 -6.18 2.72
N LYS A 264 7.74 -6.51 2.66
CA LYS A 264 8.53 -6.83 3.86
C LYS A 264 8.80 -5.60 4.72
N ALA A 265 8.78 -5.78 6.05
CA ALA A 265 9.14 -4.75 7.03
C ALA A 265 10.51 -4.10 6.71
N SER A 266 11.50 -4.94 6.38
CA SER A 266 12.88 -4.53 6.05
C SER A 266 12.99 -3.57 4.87
N TRP A 267 11.95 -3.45 4.03
CA TRP A 267 11.96 -2.57 2.86
C TRP A 267 11.44 -1.16 3.16
N LYS A 268 10.74 -0.95 4.28
CA LYS A 268 10.14 0.34 4.64
C LYS A 268 11.11 1.52 4.58
N PRO A 269 12.35 1.43 5.15
CA PRO A 269 13.30 2.52 5.07
C PRO A 269 13.64 2.96 3.63
N GLU A 270 13.90 2.00 2.74
CA GLU A 270 14.26 2.30 1.36
C GLU A 270 13.06 2.78 0.54
N ILE A 271 11.86 2.24 0.78
CA ILE A 271 10.62 2.75 0.19
C ILE A 271 10.40 4.23 0.56
N ARG A 272 10.52 4.59 1.85
CA ARG A 272 10.42 5.98 2.31
C ARG A 272 11.47 6.87 1.65
N ARG A 273 12.70 6.38 1.50
CA ARG A 273 13.79 7.12 0.81
C ARG A 273 13.42 7.42 -0.65
N ARG A 274 12.92 6.42 -1.39
CA ARG A 274 12.49 6.59 -2.79
C ARG A 274 11.31 7.56 -2.90
N LEU A 275 10.29 7.41 -2.05
CA LEU A 275 9.13 8.31 -1.99
C LEU A 275 9.54 9.77 -1.75
N LYS A 276 10.47 10.00 -0.82
CA LYS A 276 11.01 11.33 -0.54
C LYS A 276 11.72 11.94 -1.76
N ILE A 277 12.53 11.15 -2.48
CA ILE A 277 13.16 11.59 -3.74
C ILE A 277 12.13 11.98 -4.79
N MET A 278 10.99 11.28 -4.81
CA MET A 278 9.86 11.59 -5.69
C MET A 278 8.96 12.74 -5.19
N GLY A 279 9.34 13.41 -4.09
CA GLY A 279 8.60 14.56 -3.55
C GLY A 279 7.49 14.21 -2.56
N ILE A 280 7.30 12.92 -2.22
CA ILE A 280 6.35 12.48 -1.20
C ILE A 280 7.08 12.42 0.14
N SER A 281 7.22 13.57 0.79
CA SER A 281 7.84 13.72 2.10
C SER A 281 6.82 13.92 3.23
N THR A 282 7.27 13.85 4.49
CA THR A 282 6.40 14.07 5.65
C THR A 282 5.84 15.50 5.68
N SER A 283 6.62 16.52 5.35
CA SER A 283 6.11 17.90 5.26
C SER A 283 5.18 18.14 4.08
N PHE A 284 5.29 17.33 3.01
CA PHE A 284 4.32 17.33 1.93
C PHE A 284 3.00 16.70 2.39
N ILE A 285 3.03 15.52 3.01
CA ILE A 285 1.82 14.81 3.47
C ILE A 285 1.10 15.55 4.61
N TYR A 286 1.86 16.17 5.51
CA TYR A 286 1.37 16.94 6.65
C TYR A 286 1.86 18.39 6.53
N PRO A 287 1.13 19.27 5.85
CA PRO A 287 1.54 20.65 5.69
C PRO A 287 1.59 21.38 7.04
N GLY A 288 2.44 22.42 7.10
CA GLY A 288 2.63 23.26 8.29
C GLY A 288 3.84 22.89 9.15
N LEU A 289 4.05 23.66 10.21
CA LEU A 289 5.27 23.57 11.04
C LEU A 289 5.43 22.21 11.73
N ALA A 290 4.33 21.54 12.07
CA ALA A 290 4.36 20.22 12.70
C ALA A 290 4.97 19.16 11.76
N GLY A 291 4.55 19.12 10.49
CA GLY A 291 5.09 18.18 9.51
C GLY A 291 6.53 18.51 9.10
N ILE A 292 6.87 19.80 8.97
CA ILE A 292 8.26 20.25 8.75
C ILE A 292 9.14 19.81 9.93
N ALA A 293 8.72 20.05 11.17
CA ALA A 293 9.46 19.64 12.35
C ALA A 293 9.62 18.11 12.42
N SER A 294 8.57 17.35 12.07
CA SER A 294 8.64 15.90 11.98
C SER A 294 9.63 15.42 10.92
N GLU A 295 9.66 16.08 9.77
CA GLU A 295 10.61 15.76 8.70
C GLU A 295 12.07 16.09 9.10
N VAL A 296 12.31 17.25 9.71
CA VAL A 296 13.67 17.60 10.18
C VAL A 296 14.14 16.64 11.27
N LYS A 297 13.25 16.18 12.15
CA LYS A 297 13.57 15.16 13.16
C LYS A 297 14.09 13.88 12.51
N SER A 298 13.52 13.43 11.39
CA SER A 298 13.99 12.23 10.69
C SER A 298 15.35 12.41 10.00
N PHE A 299 15.90 13.61 9.89
CA PHE A 299 17.24 13.82 9.32
C PHE A 299 18.36 13.66 10.34
N VAL A 300 18.11 14.13 11.56
CA VAL A 300 19.13 14.23 12.63
C VAL A 300 18.93 13.15 13.70
N HIS A 301 17.70 12.69 13.86
CA HIS A 301 17.28 11.81 14.95
C HIS A 301 16.27 10.79 14.42
N ASP A 302 16.73 9.89 13.55
CA ASP A 302 15.90 8.78 13.05
C ASP A 302 16.23 7.48 13.82
N PRO A 303 15.54 7.18 14.93
CA PRO A 303 15.72 5.91 15.65
C PRO A 303 15.27 4.71 14.82
N ILE A 304 14.52 4.92 13.74
CA ILE A 304 13.86 3.90 12.94
C ILE A 304 14.74 3.46 11.76
N THR A 305 15.39 4.39 11.04
CA THR A 305 16.24 4.02 9.88
C THR A 305 17.73 3.93 10.17
N SER A 306 18.24 4.65 11.16
CA SER A 306 19.70 4.82 11.33
C SER A 306 20.27 4.25 12.64
N GLY A 307 19.43 3.73 13.53
CA GLY A 307 19.80 3.61 14.94
C GLY A 307 20.18 4.99 15.50
N ARG A 308 20.64 5.10 16.74
CA ARG A 308 21.25 6.37 17.18
C ARG A 308 22.44 6.66 16.26
N LEU A 309 22.36 7.67 15.40
CA LEU A 309 23.53 8.30 14.81
C LEU A 309 24.45 8.70 15.97
N LYS A 310 25.42 7.84 16.31
CA LYS A 310 26.55 8.24 17.13
C LYS A 310 27.33 9.22 16.27
N VAL A 311 27.11 10.51 16.53
CA VAL A 311 28.02 11.54 16.06
C VAL A 311 29.38 11.23 16.68
N LEU A 312 30.24 10.54 15.94
CA LEU A 312 31.64 10.32 16.31
C LEU A 312 32.39 11.59 15.94
N THR A 313 32.53 12.49 16.91
CA THR A 313 33.37 13.67 16.75
C THR A 313 34.84 13.25 16.86
N CYS A 314 35.50 13.03 15.73
CA CYS A 314 36.96 12.88 15.69
C CYS A 314 37.60 14.26 15.78
N ARG A 315 38.25 14.57 16.91
CA ARG A 315 39.17 15.71 17.00
C ARG A 315 40.58 15.21 16.71
N ALA A 316 41.16 15.65 15.59
CA ALA A 316 42.58 15.47 15.31
C ALA A 316 43.33 16.73 15.77
N ALA A 317 44.29 16.56 16.67
CA ALA A 317 45.26 17.59 16.96
C ALA A 317 46.36 17.53 15.89
N LEU A 318 46.46 18.59 15.09
CA LEU A 318 47.58 18.77 14.15
C LEU A 318 48.74 19.38 14.94
N GLU A 319 49.73 18.57 15.29
CA GLU A 319 51.02 19.09 15.72
C GLU A 319 51.79 19.54 14.48
N LEU A 320 51.80 20.86 14.25
CA LEU A 320 52.65 21.46 13.24
C LEU A 320 54.10 21.44 13.77
N PRO A 321 55.08 20.99 12.97
CA PRO A 321 56.47 21.04 13.37
C PRO A 321 56.89 22.49 13.61
N LYS A 322 57.51 22.74 14.76
CA LYS A 322 58.13 24.03 15.06
C LYS A 322 59.31 24.22 14.11
N PHE A 323 59.22 25.24 13.26
CA PHE A 323 60.29 25.65 12.34
C PHE A 323 61.49 26.22 13.10
#